data_AF-A0A514WG10-F1
#
_entry.id   AF-A0A514WG10-F1
#
_cell.length_a   1.000
_cell.length_b   1.000
_cell.length_c   1.000
_cell.angle_alpha   90.00
_cell.angle_beta   90.00
_cell.angle_gamma   90.00
#
_symmetry.space_group_name_H-M   'P 1'
#
loop_
_entity.id
_entity.type
_entity.pdbx_description
1 polymer ?
#
loop_
_entity_poly.entity_id
_entity_poly.type
_entity_poly.pdbx_seq_one_letter_code
_entity_poly.pdbx_strand_id
1 'polypeptide(L)'
;MTDLIDHMLAYYIAGQAAELSVAPRFYPYGELQLIFEDKVSVAVRKFGPKVRKHAKEAGKAFIDRMLEAGAWSTTQGEYGGSMHQFQADRFKAVIRMEQESNPIILQAKAEGPDYWDKAFGELVA
;
A
#
# COMPACT_ATOMS: atom_id res chain seq x y z
N MET A 1 -13.46 -0.10 4.61
CA MET A 1 -12.08 0.15 5.05
C MET A 1 -12.17 0.97 6.34
N THR A 2 -11.28 0.78 7.30
CA THR A 2 -11.26 1.63 8.51
C THR A 2 -10.35 2.83 8.28
N ASP A 3 -10.62 3.94 8.95
CA ASP A 3 -9.79 5.16 8.85
C ASP A 3 -8.31 4.86 9.12
N LEU A 4 -8.02 3.97 10.07
CA LEU A 4 -6.65 3.53 10.34
C LEU A 4 -5.98 2.88 9.11
N ILE A 5 -6.67 1.97 8.43
CA ILE A 5 -6.13 1.32 7.21
C ILE A 5 -5.92 2.35 6.10
N ASP A 6 -6.87 3.28 5.91
CA ASP A 6 -6.74 4.35 4.93
C ASP A 6 -5.52 5.23 5.19
N HIS A 7 -5.25 5.58 6.44
CA HIS A 7 -4.05 6.35 6.81
C HIS A 7 -2.76 5.54 6.65
N MET A 8 -2.77 4.24 6.96
CA MET A 8 -1.63 3.36 6.72
C MET A 8 -1.27 3.28 5.23
N LEU A 9 -2.29 3.15 4.38
CA LEU A 9 -2.12 3.15 2.92
C LEU A 9 -1.60 4.49 2.42
N ALA A 10 -2.22 5.60 2.85
CA ALA A 10 -1.81 6.94 2.47
C ALA A 10 -0.35 7.21 2.87
N TYR A 11 0.06 6.82 4.08
CA TYR A 11 1.43 6.97 4.55
C TYR A 11 2.42 6.15 3.71
N TYR A 12 2.09 4.89 3.41
CA TYR A 12 2.94 4.04 2.56
C TYR A 12 3.05 4.59 1.13
N ILE A 13 1.93 5.04 0.54
CA ILE A 13 1.85 5.62 -0.81
C ILE A 13 2.60 6.94 -0.91
N ALA A 14 2.50 7.81 0.10
CA ALA A 14 3.19 9.09 0.15
C ALA A 14 4.72 8.96 0.20
N GLY A 15 5.23 7.81 0.63
CA GLY A 15 6.67 7.55 0.77
C GLY A 15 7.12 6.30 0.02
N GLN A 16 7.27 5.19 0.75
CA GLN A 16 8.02 4.02 0.30
C GLN A 16 7.45 3.32 -0.94
N ALA A 17 6.16 3.46 -1.23
CA ALA A 17 5.58 2.86 -2.43
C ALA A 17 6.16 3.44 -3.73
N ALA A 18 6.57 4.71 -3.76
CA ALA A 18 7.14 5.34 -4.96
C ALA A 18 8.50 4.73 -5.35
N GLU A 19 9.23 4.19 -4.38
CA GLU A 19 10.55 3.56 -4.55
C GLU A 19 10.46 2.05 -4.84
N LEU A 20 9.25 1.52 -5.01
CA LEU A 20 9.00 0.09 -5.15
C LEU A 20 9.52 -0.41 -6.51
N SER A 21 10.53 -1.28 -6.45
CA SER A 21 11.04 -2.04 -7.58
C SER A 21 10.83 -3.53 -7.34
N VAL A 22 10.32 -4.23 -8.36
CA VAL A 22 10.01 -5.66 -8.31
C VAL A 22 10.49 -6.31 -9.60
N ALA A 23 11.02 -7.52 -9.49
CA ALA A 23 11.44 -8.30 -10.65
C ALA A 23 10.23 -8.61 -11.57
N PRO A 24 10.39 -8.56 -12.91
CA PRO A 24 9.29 -8.74 -13.85
C PRO A 24 8.90 -10.22 -14.05
N ARG A 25 8.76 -10.98 -12.95
CA ARG A 25 8.26 -12.36 -12.95
C ARG A 25 6.78 -12.39 -12.54
N PHE A 26 6.18 -13.57 -12.64
CA PHE A 26 4.83 -13.82 -12.15
C PHE A 26 4.85 -14.21 -10.68
N TYR A 27 3.93 -13.63 -9.92
CA TYR A 27 3.73 -13.85 -8.48
C TYR A 27 2.31 -14.37 -8.23
N PRO A 28 2.13 -15.42 -7.42
CA PRO A 28 0.80 -15.78 -6.95
C PRO A 28 0.27 -14.71 -5.99
N TYR A 29 -1.06 -14.52 -5.95
CA TYR A 29 -1.69 -13.52 -5.10
C TYR A 29 -1.28 -13.63 -3.61
N GLY A 30 -1.16 -14.85 -3.09
CA GLY A 30 -0.72 -15.08 -1.70
C GLY A 30 0.70 -14.59 -1.41
N GLU A 31 1.63 -14.70 -2.37
CA GLU A 31 2.99 -14.15 -2.21
C GLU A 31 2.95 -12.61 -2.19
N LEU A 32 2.12 -12.00 -3.04
CA LEU A 32 1.94 -10.55 -3.04
C LEU A 32 1.38 -10.05 -1.71
N GLN A 33 0.41 -10.74 -1.12
CA GLN A 33 -0.11 -10.40 0.20
C GLN A 33 1.00 -10.38 1.25
N LEU A 34 1.87 -11.39 1.29
CA LEU A 34 3.00 -11.46 2.23
C LEU A 34 4.01 -10.33 2.00
N ILE A 35 4.33 -10.05 0.74
CA ILE A 35 5.26 -8.97 0.36
C ILE A 35 4.75 -7.61 0.83
N PHE A 36 3.46 -7.31 0.58
CA PHE A 36 2.91 -5.99 0.92
C PHE A 36 2.51 -5.87 2.39
N GLU A 37 2.16 -6.96 3.07
CA GLU A 37 2.09 -6.99 4.54
C GLU A 37 3.42 -6.54 5.16
N ASP A 38 4.54 -7.14 4.74
CA ASP A 38 5.86 -6.80 5.25
C ASP A 38 6.24 -5.34 4.96
N LYS A 39 6.06 -4.88 3.72
CA LYS A 39 6.37 -3.49 3.32
C LYS A 39 5.57 -2.46 4.12
N VAL A 40 4.26 -2.66 4.27
CA VAL A 40 3.42 -1.76 5.08
C VAL A 40 3.82 -1.84 6.55
N SER A 41 4.10 -3.04 7.07
CA SER A 41 4.58 -3.25 8.45
C SER A 41 5.87 -2.49 8.74
N VAL A 42 6.82 -2.50 7.81
CA VAL A 42 8.08 -1.75 7.90
C VAL A 42 7.83 -0.24 7.81
N ALA A 43 6.96 0.21 6.92
CA ALA A 43 6.65 1.63 6.75
C ALA A 43 6.08 2.23 8.04
N VAL A 44 5.08 1.58 8.63
CA VAL A 44 4.34 2.10 9.80
C VAL A 44 4.97 1.73 11.14
N ARG A 45 6.13 1.03 11.14
CA ARG A 45 6.75 0.49 12.37
C ARG A 45 6.98 1.52 13.48
N LYS A 46 7.21 2.78 13.11
CA LYS A 46 7.50 3.87 14.05
C LYS A 46 6.27 4.29 14.88
N PHE A 47 5.05 4.01 14.40
CA PHE A 47 3.80 4.35 15.08
C PHE A 47 3.34 3.27 16.08
N GLY A 48 4.20 2.28 16.34
CA GLY A 48 4.02 1.29 17.39
C GLY A 48 3.14 0.08 17.03
N PRO A 49 3.00 -0.87 17.96
CA PRO A 49 2.38 -2.18 17.70
C PRO A 49 0.87 -2.09 17.44
N LYS A 50 0.18 -1.08 18.00
CA LYS A 50 -1.25 -0.87 17.79
C LYS A 50 -1.60 -0.56 16.32
N VAL A 51 -0.76 0.19 15.62
CA VAL A 51 -0.88 0.43 14.17
C VAL A 51 -0.38 -0.78 13.40
N ARG A 52 0.81 -1.29 13.74
CA ARG A 52 1.48 -2.37 13.00
C ARG A 52 0.66 -3.67 12.90
N LYS A 53 -0.15 -4.01 13.91
CA LYS A 53 -0.99 -5.23 13.88
C LYS A 53 -2.00 -5.27 12.72
N HIS A 54 -2.28 -4.12 12.09
CA HIS A 54 -3.19 -3.99 10.95
C HIS A 54 -2.47 -4.09 9.59
N ALA A 55 -1.15 -4.32 9.57
CA ALA A 55 -0.37 -4.33 8.32
C ALA A 55 -0.83 -5.40 7.32
N LYS A 56 -1.32 -6.54 7.78
CA LYS A 56 -1.88 -7.59 6.91
C LYS A 56 -3.09 -7.10 6.12
N GLU A 57 -4.02 -6.44 6.80
CA GLU A 57 -5.24 -5.90 6.17
C GLU A 57 -4.89 -4.76 5.22
N ALA A 58 -4.00 -3.86 5.63
CA ALA A 58 -3.53 -2.76 4.79
C ALA A 58 -2.75 -3.26 3.57
N GLY A 59 -1.84 -4.21 3.73
CA GLY A 59 -1.09 -4.82 2.63
C GLY A 59 -2.00 -5.49 1.61
N LYS A 60 -3.03 -6.21 2.08
CA LYS A 60 -4.08 -6.77 1.21
C LYS A 60 -4.84 -5.68 0.45
N ALA A 61 -5.34 -4.66 1.14
CA ALA A 61 -6.09 -3.57 0.53
C ALA A 61 -5.24 -2.81 -0.52
N PHE A 62 -3.94 -2.64 -0.25
CA PHE A 62 -3.00 -2.06 -1.19
C PHE A 62 -2.92 -2.89 -2.47
N ILE A 63 -2.67 -4.21 -2.37
CA ILE A 63 -2.49 -5.04 -3.56
C ILE A 63 -3.79 -5.18 -4.36
N ASP A 64 -4.94 -5.29 -3.69
CA ASP A 64 -6.25 -5.35 -4.37
C ASP A 64 -6.48 -4.09 -5.21
N ARG A 65 -6.17 -2.91 -4.65
CA ARG A 65 -6.25 -1.64 -5.38
C ARG A 65 -5.28 -1.57 -6.56
N MET A 66 -4.03 -2.02 -6.37
CA MET A 66 -3.03 -2.00 -7.44
C MET A 66 -3.38 -2.97 -8.58
N LEU A 67 -4.01 -4.10 -8.26
CA LEU A 67 -4.53 -5.05 -9.25
C LEU A 67 -5.68 -4.44 -10.04
N GLU A 68 -6.65 -3.83 -9.36
CA GLU A 68 -7.78 -3.14 -9.99
C GLU A 68 -7.31 -1.99 -10.91
N ALA A 69 -6.28 -1.25 -10.49
CA ALA A 69 -5.70 -0.17 -11.29
C ALA A 69 -4.79 -0.65 -12.44
N GLY A 70 -4.61 -1.96 -12.62
CA GLY A 70 -3.78 -2.53 -13.69
C GLY A 70 -2.28 -2.35 -13.47
N ALA A 71 -1.84 -2.02 -12.26
CA ALA A 71 -0.43 -1.99 -11.88
C ALA A 71 0.21 -3.39 -11.81
N TRP A 72 -0.64 -4.41 -11.87
CA TRP A 72 -0.27 -5.82 -12.03
C TRP A 72 -1.15 -6.44 -13.10
N SER A 73 -0.55 -7.07 -14.11
CA SER A 73 -1.30 -7.87 -15.09
C SER A 73 -1.65 -9.21 -14.47
N THR A 74 -2.85 -9.72 -14.72
CA THR A 74 -3.33 -10.98 -14.15
C THR A 74 -3.54 -12.03 -15.23
N THR A 75 -2.99 -13.22 -15.03
CA THR A 75 -3.24 -14.41 -15.85
C THR A 75 -3.84 -15.51 -14.99
N GLN A 76 -4.89 -16.17 -15.48
CA GLN A 76 -5.49 -17.33 -14.81
C GLN A 76 -4.72 -18.58 -15.19
N GLY A 77 -4.36 -19.41 -14.20
CA GLY A 77 -3.71 -20.70 -14.43
C GLY A 77 -4.71 -21.78 -14.83
N GLU A 78 -4.28 -22.73 -15.65
CA GLU A 78 -5.12 -23.87 -16.11
C GLU A 78 -5.59 -24.78 -14.95
N TYR A 79 -4.84 -24.83 -13.86
CA TYR A 79 -5.12 -25.67 -12.69
C TYR A 79 -5.73 -24.88 -11.52
N GLY A 80 -6.22 -23.67 -11.78
CA GLY A 80 -6.72 -22.74 -10.77
C GLY A 80 -5.64 -21.82 -10.20
N GLY A 81 -6.09 -20.67 -9.69
CA GLY A 81 -5.21 -19.61 -9.16
C GLY A 81 -4.85 -18.53 -10.19
N SER A 82 -4.54 -17.34 -9.69
CA SER A 82 -4.13 -16.19 -10.48
C SER A 82 -2.66 -15.87 -10.26
N MET A 83 -1.97 -15.57 -11.36
CA MET A 83 -0.59 -15.13 -11.37
C MET A 83 -0.54 -13.67 -11.82
N HIS A 84 0.33 -12.89 -11.18
CA HIS A 84 0.38 -11.45 -11.32
C HIS A 84 1.78 -10.99 -11.68
N GLN A 85 1.92 -10.22 -12.75
CA GLN A 85 3.20 -9.66 -13.17
C GLN A 85 3.20 -8.14 -13.01
N PHE A 86 4.28 -7.62 -12.42
CA PHE A 86 4.42 -6.20 -12.12
C PHE A 86 4.48 -5.34 -13.39
N GLN A 87 3.68 -4.26 -13.42
CA GLN A 87 3.62 -3.31 -14.54
C GLN A 87 4.19 -1.97 -14.09
N ALA A 88 5.51 -1.81 -14.17
CA ALA A 88 6.23 -0.70 -13.52
C ALA A 88 5.71 0.69 -13.90
N ASP A 89 5.45 0.96 -15.17
CA ASP A 89 4.96 2.27 -15.63
C ASP A 89 3.54 2.55 -15.14
N ARG A 90 2.67 1.53 -15.17
CA ARG A 90 1.30 1.62 -14.64
C ARG A 90 1.32 1.84 -13.14
N PHE A 91 2.14 1.09 -12.41
CA PHE A 91 2.30 1.25 -10.98
C PHE A 91 2.73 2.67 -10.62
N LYS A 92 3.79 3.19 -11.25
CA LYS A 92 4.26 4.57 -11.02
C LYS A 92 3.19 5.61 -11.32
N ALA A 93 2.43 5.43 -12.39
CA ALA A 93 1.32 6.34 -12.73
C ALA A 93 0.22 6.32 -11.66
N VAL A 94 -0.16 5.15 -11.15
CA VAL A 94 -1.16 5.00 -10.09
C VAL A 94 -0.68 5.63 -8.79
N ILE A 95 0.57 5.37 -8.38
CA ILE A 95 1.16 5.98 -7.18
C ILE A 95 1.16 7.50 -7.29
N ARG A 96 1.58 8.06 -8.43
CA ARG A 96 1.58 9.51 -8.64
C ARG A 96 0.18 10.11 -8.56
N MET A 97 -0.80 9.48 -9.21
CA MET A 97 -2.20 9.90 -9.14
C MET A 97 -2.71 9.91 -7.69
N GLU A 98 -2.45 8.85 -6.92
CA GLU A 98 -2.83 8.80 -5.50
C GLU A 98 -2.13 9.90 -4.70
N GLN A 99 -0.84 10.14 -4.91
CA GLN A 99 -0.10 11.21 -4.24
C GLN A 99 -0.62 12.62 -4.57
N GLU A 100 -1.27 12.80 -5.72
CA GLU A 100 -1.84 14.06 -6.20
C GLU A 100 -3.32 14.25 -5.82
N SER A 101 -4.06 13.17 -5.54
CA SER A 101 -5.52 13.21 -5.34
C SER A 101 -6.01 12.67 -3.99
N ASN A 102 -5.21 11.90 -3.27
CA ASN A 102 -5.63 11.29 -2.01
C ASN A 102 -5.73 12.37 -0.91
N PRO A 103 -6.92 12.58 -0.31
CA PRO A 103 -7.14 13.68 0.63
C PRO A 103 -6.27 13.59 1.89
N ILE A 104 -5.96 12.38 2.37
CA ILE A 104 -5.08 12.17 3.55
C ILE A 104 -3.65 12.61 3.21
N ILE A 105 -3.16 12.27 2.01
CA ILE A 105 -1.82 12.66 1.55
C ILE A 105 -1.75 14.18 1.36
N LEU A 106 -2.79 14.78 0.78
CA LEU A 106 -2.86 16.23 0.59
C LEU A 106 -2.91 16.97 1.93
N GLN A 107 -3.66 16.47 2.91
CA GLN A 107 -3.70 17.02 4.26
C GLN A 107 -2.34 16.90 4.95
N ALA A 108 -1.69 15.74 4.88
CA ALA A 108 -0.35 15.53 5.43
C ALA A 108 0.69 16.49 4.83
N LYS A 109 0.60 16.77 3.53
CA LYS A 109 1.48 17.76 2.86
C LYS A 109 1.23 19.19 3.36
N ALA A 110 -0.01 19.52 3.68
CA ALA A 110 -0.38 20.85 4.17
C ALA A 110 0.02 21.06 5.65
N GLU A 111 -0.16 20.06 6.50
CA GLU A 111 0.11 20.12 7.94
C GLU A 111 1.58 19.79 8.28
N GLY A 112 2.30 19.12 7.39
CA GLY A 112 3.71 18.81 7.55
C GLY A 112 3.98 17.49 8.30
N PRO A 113 5.25 17.24 8.70
CA PRO A 113 5.69 15.95 9.21
C PRO A 113 4.95 15.45 10.45
N ASP A 114 4.53 16.36 11.33
CA ASP A 114 3.87 16.04 12.61
C ASP A 114 2.46 15.50 12.43
N TYR A 115 1.85 15.70 11.25
CA TYR A 115 0.51 15.19 10.92
C TYR A 115 0.38 13.70 11.19
N TRP A 116 1.36 12.91 10.77
CA TRP A 116 1.28 11.45 10.86
C TRP A 116 1.32 10.97 12.31
N ASP A 117 2.21 11.54 13.12
CA ASP A 117 2.33 11.16 14.53
C ASP A 117 1.05 11.51 15.31
N LYS A 118 0.42 12.66 14.99
CA LYS A 118 -0.89 13.03 15.53
C LYS A 118 -2.01 12.10 15.05
N ALA A 119 -2.18 11.92 13.75
CA ALA A 119 -3.25 11.12 13.16
C ALA A 119 -3.20 9.66 13.64
N PHE A 120 -2.03 9.02 13.60
CA PHE A 120 -1.91 7.65 14.10
C PHE A 120 -2.09 7.55 15.61
N GLY A 121 -1.67 8.57 16.38
CA GLY A 121 -1.91 8.64 17.82
C GLY A 121 -3.40 8.68 18.16
N GLU A 122 -4.17 9.51 17.47
CA GLU A 122 -5.63 9.65 17.65
C GLU A 122 -6.38 8.37 17.22
N LEU A 123 -5.98 7.75 16.10
CA LEU A 123 -6.64 6.57 15.55
C LEU A 123 -6.44 5.29 16.36
N VAL A 124 -5.47 5.27 17.28
CA VAL A 124 -5.18 4.10 18.15
C VAL A 124 -5.32 4.40 19.65
N ALA A 125 -5.80 5.59 19.99
CA ALA A 125 -6.05 6.03 21.37
C ALA A 125 -6.99 5.04 22.09
#